data_AF-A0A1V4CLT8-F1
#
_entry.id   AF-A0A1V4CLT8-F1
#
_cell.length_a   1.000
_cell.length_b   1.000
_cell.length_c   1.000
_cell.angle_alpha   90.00
_cell.angle_beta   90.00
_cell.angle_gamma   90.00
#
_symmetry.space_group_name_H-M   'P 1'
#
loop_
_entity.id
_entity.type
_entity.pdbx_description
1 polymer ?
#
loop_
_entity_poly.entity_id
_entity_poly.type
_entity_poly.pdbx_seq_one_letter_code
_entity_poly.pdbx_strand_id
1 'polypeptide(L)'
;KHLIAYTTTNPEHRDTSPEELRSYLAERLPAHMVPSAVVVLDALPLTPSGKLDRAALPAPVRSAEGGGGRPASTPREALLRRLFAEVLGVSDPGVEEGFFALGGDSILSMQLVSHARREGLVLTPRQVF
;
A
#
# COMPACT_ATOMS: atom_id res chain seq x y z
N LYS A 1 9.43 10.32 4.49
CA LYS A 1 9.42 9.50 5.73
C LYS A 1 8.00 8.93 5.84
N HIS A 2 7.85 7.61 5.80
CA HIS A 2 6.55 6.96 5.79
C HIS A 2 6.21 6.42 7.17
N LEU A 3 4.94 6.48 7.54
CA LEU A 3 4.43 5.91 8.78
C LEU A 3 3.87 4.52 8.48
N ILE A 4 4.33 3.53 9.21
CA ILE A 4 3.80 2.16 9.15
C ILE A 4 3.13 1.89 10.48
N ALA A 5 1.88 1.44 10.44
CA ALA A 5 1.14 1.02 11.62
C ALA A 5 1.23 -0.50 11.75
N TYR A 6 1.53 -0.99 12.95
CA TYR A 6 1.48 -2.40 13.30
C TYR A 6 0.36 -2.58 14.32
N THR A 7 -0.55 -3.51 14.06
CA THR A 7 -1.70 -3.76 14.91
C THR A 7 -1.85 -5.25 15.18
N THR A 8 -2.46 -5.57 16.32
CA THR A 8 -2.93 -6.93 16.64
C THR A 8 -4.44 -6.89 16.71
N THR A 9 -5.10 -7.92 16.22
CA THR A 9 -6.56 -7.92 16.15
C THR A 9 -7.15 -8.66 17.34
N ASN A 10 -8.07 -8.00 18.05
CA ASN A 10 -8.91 -8.71 19.01
C ASN A 10 -9.80 -9.72 18.25
N PRO A 11 -10.03 -10.95 18.75
CA PRO A 11 -10.95 -11.91 18.15
C PRO A 11 -12.28 -11.35 17.61
N GLU A 12 -12.86 -10.35 18.27
CA GLU A 12 -14.12 -9.69 17.88
C GLU A 12 -14.02 -8.80 16.63
N HIS A 13 -12.81 -8.50 16.16
CA HIS A 13 -12.54 -7.60 15.05
C HIS A 13 -11.68 -8.24 13.94
N ARG A 14 -11.59 -9.58 13.89
CA ARG A 14 -10.75 -10.30 12.90
C ARG A 14 -11.06 -9.94 11.45
N ASP A 15 -12.29 -9.56 11.16
CA ASP A 15 -12.74 -9.25 9.80
C ASP A 15 -12.41 -7.81 9.38
N THR A 16 -11.90 -6.96 10.30
CA THR A 16 -11.52 -5.59 9.96
C THR A 16 -10.27 -5.58 9.09
N SER A 17 -10.40 -5.08 7.88
CA SER A 17 -9.31 -4.99 6.92
C SER A 17 -8.33 -3.85 7.23
N PRO A 18 -7.06 -3.97 6.81
CA PRO A 18 -6.09 -2.89 6.87
C PRO A 18 -6.56 -1.57 6.21
N GLU A 19 -7.33 -1.66 5.12
CA GLU A 19 -7.87 -0.50 4.39
C GLU A 19 -8.97 0.23 5.17
N GLU A 20 -9.84 -0.50 5.84
CA GLU A 20 -10.88 0.09 6.71
C GLU A 20 -10.25 0.85 7.87
N LEU A 21 -9.21 0.30 8.49
CA LEU A 21 -8.44 1.00 9.54
C LEU A 21 -7.77 2.27 8.99
N ARG A 22 -7.19 2.20 7.80
CA ARG A 22 -6.54 3.36 7.17
C ARG A 22 -7.55 4.47 6.86
N SER A 23 -8.72 4.10 6.34
CA SER A 23 -9.82 5.03 6.03
C SER A 23 -10.36 5.67 7.31
N TYR A 24 -10.56 4.87 8.36
CA TYR A 24 -10.96 5.36 9.68
C TYR A 24 -9.98 6.40 10.24
N LEU A 25 -8.67 6.16 10.11
CA LEU A 25 -7.63 7.08 10.55
C LEU A 25 -7.56 8.35 9.70
N ALA A 26 -7.80 8.25 8.38
CA ALA A 26 -7.76 9.40 7.48
C ALA A 26 -8.84 10.45 7.78
N GLU A 27 -9.98 10.03 8.33
CA GLU A 27 -11.04 10.95 8.78
C GLU A 27 -10.71 11.70 10.08
N ARG A 28 -9.72 11.21 10.84
CA ARG A 28 -9.45 11.65 12.23
C ARG A 28 -8.07 12.24 12.42
N LEU A 29 -7.14 11.96 11.50
CA LEU A 29 -5.77 12.42 11.56
C LEU A 29 -5.46 13.38 10.41
N PRO A 30 -4.57 14.36 10.63
CA PRO A 30 -3.97 15.10 9.53
C PRO A 30 -3.33 14.15 8.52
N ALA A 31 -3.39 14.47 7.22
CA ALA A 31 -2.94 13.59 6.14
C ALA A 31 -1.51 13.05 6.32
N HIS A 32 -0.59 13.84 6.89
CA HIS A 32 0.79 13.44 7.13
C HIS A 32 1.00 12.47 8.31
N MET A 33 -0.04 12.23 9.11
CA MET A 33 -0.06 11.27 10.22
C MET A 33 -0.77 9.95 9.84
N VAL A 34 -1.43 9.90 8.68
CA VAL A 34 -2.07 8.68 8.20
C VAL A 34 -0.98 7.69 7.76
N PRO A 35 -0.98 6.45 8.27
CA PRO A 35 0.01 5.45 7.88
C PRO A 35 -0.14 5.08 6.40
N SER A 36 0.99 4.89 5.72
CA SER A 36 1.00 4.43 4.32
C SER A 36 0.72 2.94 4.21
N ALA A 37 0.95 2.17 5.27
CA ALA A 37 0.58 0.76 5.36
C ALA A 37 0.18 0.38 6.80
N VAL A 38 -0.75 -0.57 6.91
CA VAL A 38 -1.15 -1.19 8.18
C VAL A 38 -0.82 -2.67 8.09
N VAL A 39 0.03 -3.16 9.00
CA VAL A 39 0.44 -4.56 9.09
C VAL A 39 -0.26 -5.18 10.29
N VAL A 40 -1.05 -6.21 10.03
CA VAL A 40 -1.72 -6.99 11.08
C VAL A 40 -0.81 -8.14 11.49
N LEU A 41 -0.57 -8.25 12.80
CA LEU A 41 0.24 -9.31 13.40
C LEU A 41 -0.62 -10.10 14.38
N ASP A 42 -0.36 -11.41 14.48
CA ASP A 42 -0.97 -12.23 15.53
C ASP A 42 -0.54 -11.78 16.93
N ALA A 43 0.74 -11.37 17.06
CA ALA A 43 1.31 -10.82 18.27
C ALA A 43 2.43 -9.82 17.94
N LEU A 44 2.59 -8.80 18.79
CA LEU A 44 3.74 -7.90 18.70
C LEU A 44 5.02 -8.63 19.12
N PRO A 45 6.13 -8.49 18.37
CA PRO A 45 7.41 -9.07 18.76
C PRO A 45 7.94 -8.37 20.00
N LEU A 46 8.30 -9.14 21.02
CA LEU A 46 8.83 -8.63 22.28
C LEU A 46 10.25 -9.16 22.51
N THR A 47 11.11 -8.29 23.04
CA THR A 47 12.41 -8.66 23.61
C THR A 47 12.22 -9.57 24.83
N PRO A 48 13.26 -10.30 25.29
CA PRO A 48 13.18 -11.12 26.51
C PRO A 48 12.73 -10.35 27.77
N SER A 49 12.96 -9.04 27.81
CA SER A 49 12.51 -8.16 28.90
C SER A 49 11.07 -7.67 28.74
N GLY A 50 10.32 -8.12 27.73
CA GLY A 50 8.92 -7.78 27.48
C GLY A 50 8.69 -6.44 26.76
N LYS A 51 9.74 -5.75 26.31
CA LYS A 51 9.60 -4.52 25.51
C LYS A 51 9.42 -4.84 24.03
N LEU A 52 8.72 -3.98 23.28
CA LEU A 52 8.59 -4.09 21.82
C LEU A 52 9.97 -4.19 21.15
N ASP A 53 10.18 -5.26 20.41
CA ASP A 53 11.34 -5.44 19.56
C ASP A 53 11.06 -4.86 18.16
N ARG A 54 11.47 -3.59 17.96
CA ARG A 54 11.26 -2.90 16.69
C ARG A 54 12.08 -3.48 15.55
N ALA A 55 13.21 -4.13 15.83
CA ALA A 55 14.06 -4.72 14.79
C ALA A 55 13.46 -6.03 14.27
N ALA A 56 12.66 -6.71 15.08
CA ALA A 56 11.93 -7.92 14.72
C ALA A 56 10.56 -7.63 14.07
N LEU A 57 10.14 -6.37 13.95
CA LEU A 57 8.93 -6.04 13.21
C LEU A 57 9.14 -6.40 11.73
N PRO A 58 8.22 -7.16 11.11
CA PRO A 58 8.35 -7.49 9.71
C PRO A 58 8.30 -6.21 8.90
N ALA A 59 9.08 -6.16 7.81
CA ALA A 59 8.87 -5.12 6.82
C ALA A 59 7.41 -5.22 6.35
N PRO A 60 6.69 -4.09 6.18
CA PRO A 60 5.39 -4.14 5.52
C PRO A 60 5.60 -4.85 4.20
N VAL A 61 4.90 -5.97 4.01
CA VAL A 61 4.96 -6.72 2.77
C VAL A 61 4.46 -5.76 1.70
N ARG A 62 5.39 -5.22 0.90
CA ARG A 62 5.06 -4.76 -0.44
C ARG A 62 4.50 -6.03 -1.07
N SER A 63 3.21 -6.10 -1.39
CA SER A 63 2.59 -7.30 -1.95
C SER A 63 3.42 -7.79 -3.14
N ALA A 64 4.38 -8.69 -2.88
CA ALA A 64 5.25 -9.28 -3.88
C ALA A 64 4.49 -10.32 -4.70
N GLU A 65 3.38 -10.79 -4.13
CA GLU A 65 2.41 -11.69 -4.71
C GLU A 65 1.13 -10.89 -4.99
N GLY A 66 1.22 -9.94 -5.93
CA GLY A 66 0.03 -9.47 -6.64
C GLY A 66 -0.58 -10.68 -7.36
N GLY A 67 -1.75 -11.12 -6.91
CA GLY A 67 -2.24 -12.46 -7.25
C GLY A 67 -3.73 -12.67 -6.99
N GLY A 68 -4.56 -11.64 -7.21
CA GLY A 68 -6.00 -11.80 -6.99
C GLY A 68 -6.94 -10.76 -7.60
N GLY A 69 -6.44 -9.74 -8.29
CA GLY A 69 -7.30 -8.70 -8.85
C GLY A 69 -8.04 -9.13 -10.13
N ARG A 70 -9.23 -8.55 -10.36
CA ARG A 70 -9.95 -8.65 -11.64
C ARG A 70 -9.01 -8.38 -12.81
N PRO A 71 -9.08 -9.14 -13.93
CA PRO A 71 -8.28 -8.85 -15.11
C PRO A 71 -8.57 -7.45 -15.67
N ALA A 72 -7.56 -6.84 -16.29
CA ALA A 72 -7.78 -5.61 -17.05
C ALA A 72 -8.80 -5.86 -18.17
N SER A 73 -9.82 -5.01 -18.23
CA SER A 73 -10.89 -5.02 -19.23
C SER A 73 -10.71 -3.92 -20.28
N THR A 74 -9.81 -2.96 -20.05
CA THR A 74 -9.50 -1.90 -21.03
C THR A 74 -8.00 -1.76 -21.30
N PRO A 75 -7.59 -1.22 -22.48
CA PRO A 75 -6.19 -0.93 -22.77
C PRO A 75 -5.54 0.03 -21.75
N ARG A 76 -6.31 0.95 -21.18
CA ARG A 76 -5.83 1.88 -20.15
C ARG A 76 -5.56 1.18 -18.82
N GLU A 77 -6.44 0.27 -18.41
CA GLU A 77 -6.22 -0.56 -17.21
C GLU A 77 -4.98 -1.45 -17.39
N ALA A 78 -4.82 -2.08 -18.56
CA ALA A 78 -3.65 -2.90 -18.86
C ALA A 78 -2.34 -2.09 -18.82
N LEU A 79 -2.36 -0.87 -19.39
CA LEU A 79 -1.22 0.05 -19.32
C LEU A 79 -0.90 0.43 -17.87
N LEU A 80 -1.90 0.83 -17.08
CA LEU A 80 -1.69 1.23 -15.69
C LEU A 80 -1.16 0.07 -14.82
N ARG A 81 -1.69 -1.14 -14.98
CA ARG A 81 -1.17 -2.33 -14.28
C ARG A 81 0.31 -2.57 -14.57
N ARG A 82 0.71 -2.51 -15.85
CA ARG A 82 2.11 -2.65 -16.25
C ARG A 82 2.98 -1.55 -15.63
N LEU A 83 2.53 -0.30 -15.68
CA LEU A 83 3.27 0.82 -15.10
C LEU A 83 3.38 0.72 -13.57
N PHE A 84 2.35 0.23 -12.88
CA PHE A 84 2.39 -0.05 -11.45
C PHE A 84 3.42 -1.15 -11.16
N ALA A 85 3.40 -2.25 -11.90
CA ALA A 85 4.36 -3.35 -11.77
C ALA A 85 5.81 -2.85 -11.93
N GLU A 86 6.08 -2.06 -12.98
CA GLU A 86 7.41 -1.51 -13.27
C GLU A 86 7.90 -0.53 -12.20
N VAL A 87 7.03 0.41 -11.76
CA VAL A 87 7.42 1.46 -10.80
C VAL A 87 7.52 0.92 -9.37
N LEU A 88 6.63 0.01 -8.99
CA LEU A 88 6.57 -0.53 -7.63
C LEU A 88 7.45 -1.77 -7.45
N GLY A 89 7.90 -2.39 -8.55
CA GLY A 89 8.66 -3.64 -8.53
C GLY A 89 7.82 -4.84 -8.08
N VAL A 90 6.52 -4.85 -8.42
CA VAL A 90 5.58 -5.92 -8.07
C VAL A 90 5.21 -6.75 -9.31
N SER A 91 4.92 -8.03 -9.11
CA SER A 91 4.77 -9.01 -10.18
C SER A 91 3.50 -8.82 -11.02
N ASP A 92 2.34 -8.68 -10.38
CA ASP A 92 1.04 -8.54 -11.05
C ASP A 92 0.02 -7.79 -10.17
N PRO A 93 0.04 -6.45 -10.16
CA PRO A 93 -0.90 -5.67 -9.36
C PRO A 93 -2.32 -5.80 -9.93
N GLY A 94 -3.32 -6.03 -9.07
CA GLY A 94 -4.73 -6.02 -9.45
C GLY A 94 -5.21 -4.65 -9.93
N VAL A 95 -6.27 -4.62 -10.77
CA VAL A 95 -6.85 -3.34 -11.27
C VAL A 95 -7.38 -2.45 -10.13
N GLU A 96 -7.91 -3.07 -9.09
CA GLU A 96 -8.53 -2.36 -7.96
C GLU A 96 -7.51 -2.11 -6.82
N GLU A 97 -6.26 -2.56 -6.96
CA GLU A 97 -5.24 -2.37 -5.92
C GLU A 97 -4.64 -0.96 -6.01
N GLY A 98 -4.81 -0.19 -4.93
CA GLY A 98 -4.31 1.18 -4.85
C GLY A 98 -2.79 1.27 -4.89
N PHE A 99 -2.26 2.27 -5.61
CA PHE A 99 -0.82 2.51 -5.77
C PHE A 99 -0.06 2.58 -4.43
N PHE A 100 -0.63 3.26 -3.44
CA PHE A 100 -0.03 3.39 -2.11
C PHE A 100 -0.15 2.12 -1.26
N ALA A 101 -1.23 1.35 -1.44
CA ALA A 101 -1.40 0.07 -0.75
C ALA A 101 -0.33 -0.94 -1.20
N LEU A 102 0.07 -0.87 -2.47
CA LEU A 102 1.18 -1.63 -3.05
C LEU A 102 2.57 -1.10 -2.67
N GLY A 103 2.67 -0.07 -1.82
CA GLY A 103 3.93 0.50 -1.36
C GLY A 103 4.46 1.68 -2.17
N GLY A 104 3.61 2.28 -3.01
CA GLY A 104 3.92 3.54 -3.69
C GLY A 104 4.17 4.69 -2.71
N ASP A 105 4.99 5.64 -3.12
CA ASP A 105 5.24 6.89 -2.40
C ASP A 105 5.23 8.09 -3.37
N SER A 106 5.49 9.29 -2.86
CA SER A 106 5.47 10.51 -3.67
C SER A 106 6.54 10.52 -4.79
N ILE A 107 7.71 9.92 -4.55
CA ILE A 107 8.76 9.78 -5.58
C ILE A 107 8.29 8.80 -6.66
N LEU A 108 7.76 7.65 -6.25
CA LEU A 108 7.22 6.65 -7.15
C LEU A 108 5.99 7.19 -7.91
N SER A 109 5.14 8.01 -7.30
CA SER A 109 4.01 8.66 -7.97
C SER A 109 4.49 9.64 -9.05
N MET A 110 5.57 10.39 -8.79
CA MET A 110 6.18 11.26 -9.81
C MET A 110 6.78 10.44 -10.96
N GLN A 111 7.41 9.30 -10.65
CA GLN A 111 7.91 8.38 -11.68
C GLN A 111 6.77 7.78 -12.50
N LEU A 112 5.69 7.33 -11.86
CA LEU A 112 4.48 6.81 -12.51
C LEU A 112 3.89 7.84 -13.47
N VAL A 113 3.68 9.08 -13.02
CA VAL A 113 3.18 10.17 -13.88
C VAL A 113 4.10 10.41 -15.08
N SER A 114 5.42 10.39 -14.86
CA SER A 114 6.39 10.55 -15.94
C SER A 114 6.35 9.39 -16.95
N HIS A 115 6.18 8.15 -16.49
CA HIS A 115 6.10 6.98 -17.37
C HIS A 115 4.77 6.95 -18.13
N ALA A 116 3.66 7.20 -17.44
CA ALA A 116 2.33 7.32 -18.04
C ALA A 116 2.33 8.37 -19.17
N ARG A 117 2.94 9.53 -18.95
CA ARG A 117 3.03 10.59 -19.96
C ARG A 117 3.80 10.16 -21.21
N ARG A 118 4.87 9.37 -21.06
CA ARG A 118 5.64 8.82 -22.20
C ARG A 118 4.82 7.84 -23.03
N GLU A 119 3.87 7.16 -22.39
CA GLU A 119 2.94 6.20 -22.99
C GLU A 119 1.64 6.88 -23.49
N GLY A 120 1.61 8.22 -23.53
CA GLY A 120 0.46 8.99 -24.01
C GLY A 120 -0.70 9.12 -23.01
N LEU A 121 -0.52 8.67 -21.77
CA LEU A 121 -1.52 8.78 -20.71
C LEU A 121 -1.22 10.00 -19.83
N VAL A 122 -2.13 10.99 -19.86
CA VAL A 122 -1.99 12.20 -19.03
C VAL A 122 -2.57 11.93 -17.65
N LEU A 123 -1.68 11.65 -16.69
CA LEU A 123 -1.97 11.64 -15.26
C LEU A 123 -1.31 12.84 -14.57
N THR A 124 -1.95 13.35 -13.54
CA THR A 124 -1.38 14.32 -12.61
C THR A 124 -1.07 13.64 -11.28
N PRO A 125 -0.07 14.12 -10.51
CA PRO A 125 0.20 13.56 -9.18
C PRO A 125 -1.04 13.55 -8.29
N ARG A 126 -1.88 14.60 -8.38
CA ARG A 126 -3.16 14.70 -7.65
C ARG A 126 -4.17 13.62 -8.02
N GLN A 127 -4.09 13.02 -9.20
CA GLN A 127 -4.96 11.90 -9.58
C GLN A 127 -4.43 10.55 -9.10
N VAL A 128 -3.18 10.50 -8.66
CA VAL A 128 -2.59 9.30 -8.05
C VAL A 128 -2.98 9.24 -6.56
N PHE A 129 -3.05 10.40 -5.89
CA PHE A 129 -3.52 10.58 -4.50
C PHE A 129 -5.04 10.55 -4.38
#